data_AF-A0A954IHN6-F1
#
_entry.id   AF-A0A954IHN6-F1
#
_cell.length_a   1.000
_cell.length_b   1.000
_cell.length_c   1.000
_cell.angle_alpha   90.00
_cell.angle_beta   90.00
_cell.angle_gamma   90.00
#
_symmetry.space_group_name_H-M   'P 1'
#
loop_
_entity.id
_entity.type
_entity.pdbx_description
1 polymer ?
#
loop_
_entity_poly.entity_id
_entity_poly.type
_entity_poly.pdbx_seq_one_letter_code
_entity_poly.pdbx_strand_id
1 'polypeptide(L)'
;SVGGTLPYMSPEQLAAFVRHRRLHQTVESAQESPGRRSTAPDDEWNGTRSDVFSLAVTLTQLATGDLSLPPEQDAGLVPEDLLNWRMAHPVQIALCDPSATASTDALVTLEEILRRALLINPQQRTQTARQLRNEFQGCRRLHEFESLAASGLERIPILRRFPLATFAALVLMPHAVGSAINIAYNTARLPDLPRRTGGDFSGAGFSDGSIEVSGVSAFQTVTAVYNSIMWPGCVALVIWLLYRNLRTLRRRAALDPQTEQTARQRLLRLPGQLVLVAFLGWVPGLAVFPYWMWKTAGFEFGPAFQHFATNLLMSGSISLSYSYVGSVWVTMSLLYSAQWRWPADFHRETLRGELGRFIRPLQWCGRLAGMIPLFAALLLAVTDPGQTDSAGYQVFRLLLASLIALGILGNHTVSRVIERAILRIRSASNL
;
A
#
# COMPACT_ATOMS: atom_id res chain seq x y z
N SER A 1 -10.11 -39.25 -37.27
CA SER A 1 -9.40 -38.52 -36.21
C SER A 1 -10.42 -37.70 -35.43
N VAL A 2 -10.22 -37.65 -34.12
CA VAL A 2 -10.96 -36.80 -33.19
C VAL A 2 -10.68 -35.35 -33.64
N GLY A 3 -11.72 -34.58 -33.99
CA GLY A 3 -11.53 -33.21 -34.50
C GLY A 3 -10.84 -32.33 -33.45
N GLY A 4 -9.94 -31.43 -33.88
CA GLY A 4 -9.09 -30.61 -33.00
C GLY A 4 -9.83 -29.66 -32.03
N THR A 5 -11.17 -29.65 -32.05
CA THR A 5 -12.02 -28.80 -31.21
C THR A 5 -12.50 -29.48 -29.93
N LEU A 6 -12.45 -30.81 -29.83
CA LEU A 6 -12.94 -31.55 -28.67
C LEU A 6 -12.30 -31.15 -27.32
N PRO A 7 -10.99 -30.83 -27.26
CA PRO A 7 -10.37 -30.32 -26.03
C PRO A 7 -11.01 -29.08 -25.44
N TYR A 8 -11.58 -28.21 -26.27
CA TYR A 8 -12.16 -26.91 -25.88
C TYR A 8 -13.64 -27.00 -25.58
N MET A 9 -14.30 -28.12 -25.88
CA MET A 9 -15.71 -28.29 -25.61
C MET A 9 -15.98 -28.32 -24.11
N SER A 10 -17.07 -27.63 -23.73
CA SER A 10 -17.59 -27.69 -22.36
C SER A 10 -18.08 -29.10 -21.98
N PRO A 11 -18.15 -29.44 -20.68
CA PRO A 11 -18.67 -30.73 -20.22
C PRO A 11 -20.05 -31.07 -20.79
N GLU A 12 -20.95 -30.09 -20.90
CA GLU A 12 -22.28 -30.29 -21.46
C GLU A 12 -22.26 -30.54 -22.98
N GLN A 13 -21.39 -29.84 -23.73
CA GLN A 13 -21.19 -30.09 -25.16
C GLN A 13 -20.59 -31.47 -25.40
N LEU A 14 -19.60 -31.87 -24.58
CA LEU A 14 -19.01 -33.22 -24.64
C LEU A 14 -20.06 -34.30 -24.33
N ALA A 15 -20.88 -34.10 -23.30
CA ALA A 15 -21.95 -35.03 -22.96
C ALA A 15 -23.01 -35.14 -24.07
N ALA A 16 -23.37 -34.03 -24.70
CA ALA A 16 -24.26 -34.02 -25.86
C ALA A 16 -23.64 -34.74 -27.06
N PHE A 17 -22.36 -34.48 -27.34
CA PHE A 17 -21.62 -35.14 -28.42
C PHE A 17 -21.54 -36.66 -28.24
N VAL A 18 -21.20 -37.12 -27.03
CA VAL A 18 -21.20 -38.54 -26.63
C VAL A 18 -22.58 -39.16 -26.85
N ARG A 19 -23.64 -38.49 -26.39
CA ARG A 19 -25.02 -38.97 -26.55
C ARG A 19 -25.41 -39.11 -28.02
N HIS A 20 -25.11 -38.10 -28.83
CA HIS A 20 -25.40 -38.10 -30.26
C HIS A 20 -24.63 -39.21 -30.99
N ARG A 21 -23.35 -39.42 -30.67
CA ARG A 21 -22.54 -40.50 -31.25
C ARG A 21 -23.11 -41.88 -30.93
N ARG A 22 -23.54 -42.13 -29.70
CA ARG A 22 -24.20 -43.39 -29.30
C ARG A 22 -25.49 -43.61 -30.09
N LEU A 23 -26.31 -42.57 -30.26
CA LEU A 23 -27.55 -42.67 -31.04
C LEU A 23 -27.27 -43.04 -32.49
N HIS A 24 -26.28 -42.42 -33.15
CA HIS A 24 -25.91 -42.77 -34.53
C HIS A 24 -25.40 -44.21 -34.64
N GLN A 25 -24.55 -44.67 -33.71
CA GLN A 25 -24.10 -46.07 -33.70
C GLN A 25 -25.27 -47.06 -33.53
N THR A 26 -26.27 -46.69 -32.71
CA THR A 26 -27.47 -47.52 -32.51
C THR A 26 -28.36 -47.52 -33.75
N VAL A 27 -28.41 -46.42 -34.50
CA VAL A 27 -29.21 -46.28 -35.73
C VAL A 27 -28.55 -46.97 -36.92
N GLU A 28 -27.23 -46.87 -37.07
CA GLU A 28 -26.47 -47.62 -38.08
C GLU A 28 -26.55 -49.14 -37.84
N SER A 29 -26.58 -49.57 -36.57
CA SER A 29 -26.85 -50.98 -36.23
C SER A 29 -28.33 -51.37 -36.34
N ALA A 30 -29.26 -50.41 -36.35
CA ALA A 30 -30.69 -50.62 -36.54
C ALA A 30 -31.19 -50.27 -37.96
N GLN A 31 -30.27 -50.12 -38.92
CA GLN A 31 -30.54 -49.72 -40.31
C GLN A 31 -31.20 -50.85 -41.12
N GLU A 32 -32.41 -51.24 -40.72
CA GLU A 32 -33.39 -51.99 -41.52
C GLU A 32 -34.83 -51.42 -41.45
N SER A 33 -35.10 -50.31 -40.76
CA SER A 33 -36.47 -49.75 -40.74
C SER A 33 -36.55 -48.26 -41.14
N PRO A 34 -36.97 -47.96 -42.38
CA PRO A 34 -37.15 -46.59 -42.86
C PRO A 34 -38.47 -46.02 -42.34
N GLY A 35 -38.45 -44.94 -41.55
CA GLY A 35 -39.68 -44.17 -41.32
C GLY A 35 -39.71 -43.14 -40.19
N ARG A 36 -38.78 -43.13 -39.22
CA ARG A 36 -38.90 -42.21 -38.08
C ARG A 36 -37.88 -41.07 -38.12
N ARG A 37 -38.32 -39.89 -38.58
CA ARG A 37 -37.59 -38.64 -38.38
C ARG A 37 -37.64 -38.27 -36.89
N SER A 38 -36.49 -38.35 -36.23
CA SER A 38 -36.32 -37.84 -34.87
C SER A 38 -36.15 -36.32 -34.92
N THR A 39 -37.07 -35.59 -34.29
CA THR A 39 -36.91 -34.16 -33.99
C THR A 39 -36.03 -34.05 -32.74
N ALA A 40 -34.72 -33.87 -32.93
CA ALA A 40 -33.81 -33.61 -31.83
C ALA A 40 -34.15 -32.24 -31.20
N PRO A 41 -34.12 -32.12 -29.86
CA PRO A 41 -34.41 -30.85 -29.19
C PRO A 41 -33.20 -29.91 -29.31
N ASP A 42 -33.06 -29.20 -30.43
CA ASP A 42 -31.88 -28.40 -30.81
C ASP A 42 -31.55 -27.19 -29.90
N ASP A 43 -32.43 -26.81 -28.98
CA ASP A 43 -32.31 -25.56 -28.22
C ASP A 43 -31.53 -25.67 -26.89
N GLU A 44 -31.20 -26.87 -26.41
CA GLU A 44 -30.63 -27.04 -25.04
C GLU A 44 -29.09 -27.07 -24.98
N TRP A 45 -28.40 -27.29 -26.12
CA TRP A 45 -26.97 -27.65 -26.15
C TRP A 45 -26.00 -26.51 -26.46
N ASN A 46 -26.48 -25.42 -27.07
CA ASN A 46 -25.64 -24.32 -27.59
C ASN A 46 -25.85 -23.03 -26.80
N GLY A 47 -25.70 -23.13 -25.48
CA GLY A 47 -25.78 -21.97 -24.61
C GLY A 47 -24.54 -21.09 -24.75
N THR A 48 -24.72 -19.76 -24.67
CA THR A 48 -23.64 -18.75 -24.53
C THR A 48 -22.60 -19.09 -23.45
N ARG A 49 -22.97 -19.93 -22.46
CA ARG A 49 -22.10 -20.42 -21.39
C ARG A 49 -21.04 -21.41 -21.86
N SER A 50 -21.35 -22.21 -22.88
CA SER A 50 -20.41 -23.17 -23.46
C SER A 50 -19.33 -22.44 -24.28
N ASP A 51 -19.71 -21.38 -25.00
CA ASP A 51 -18.75 -20.48 -25.67
C ASP A 51 -17.80 -19.79 -24.68
N VAL A 52 -18.34 -19.32 -23.54
CA VAL A 52 -17.53 -18.75 -22.44
C VAL A 52 -16.54 -19.76 -21.89
N PHE A 53 -16.95 -21.03 -21.72
CA PHE A 53 -16.07 -22.09 -21.27
C PHE A 53 -14.95 -22.35 -22.29
N SER A 54 -15.30 -22.54 -23.57
CA SER A 54 -14.32 -22.78 -24.63
C SER A 54 -13.31 -21.64 -24.75
N LEU A 55 -13.78 -20.39 -24.69
CA LEU A 55 -12.91 -19.21 -24.68
C LEU A 55 -11.98 -19.22 -23.46
N ALA A 56 -12.48 -19.55 -22.26
CA ALA A 56 -11.65 -19.61 -21.06
C ALA A 56 -10.56 -20.69 -21.15
N VAL A 57 -10.87 -21.84 -21.76
CA VAL A 57 -9.87 -22.91 -22.04
C VAL A 57 -8.78 -22.38 -22.98
N THR A 58 -9.15 -21.73 -24.08
CA THR A 58 -8.20 -21.13 -25.02
C THR A 58 -7.33 -20.07 -24.35
N LEU A 59 -7.94 -19.18 -23.54
CA LEU A 59 -7.20 -18.14 -22.83
C LEU A 59 -6.23 -18.72 -21.78
N THR A 60 -6.62 -19.82 -21.14
CA THR A 60 -5.75 -20.53 -20.20
C THR A 60 -4.54 -21.08 -20.93
N GLN A 61 -4.75 -21.79 -22.04
CA GLN A 61 -3.67 -22.31 -22.86
C GLN A 61 -2.75 -21.20 -23.41
N LEU A 62 -3.30 -20.07 -23.82
CA LEU A 62 -2.49 -18.92 -24.25
C LEU A 62 -1.64 -18.36 -23.12
N ALA A 63 -2.15 -18.39 -21.88
CA ALA A 63 -1.46 -17.83 -20.72
C ALA A 63 -0.39 -18.77 -20.14
N THR A 64 -0.64 -20.09 -20.14
CA THR A 64 0.27 -21.10 -19.59
C THR A 64 1.21 -21.69 -20.63
N GLY A 65 0.85 -21.59 -21.92
CA GLY A 65 1.47 -22.34 -23.00
C GLY A 65 1.11 -23.84 -23.02
N ASP A 66 0.32 -24.30 -22.05
CA ASP A 66 -0.05 -25.70 -21.87
C ASP A 66 -1.57 -25.83 -21.72
N LEU A 67 -2.14 -26.69 -22.55
CA LEU A 67 -3.52 -27.11 -22.41
C LEU A 67 -3.48 -28.34 -21.52
N SER A 68 -3.76 -28.17 -20.23
CA SER A 68 -3.81 -29.28 -19.26
C SER A 68 -4.91 -30.27 -19.65
N LEU A 69 -4.59 -31.12 -20.62
CA LEU A 69 -5.34 -32.28 -21.08
C LEU A 69 -4.78 -33.51 -20.37
N PRO A 70 -5.53 -34.62 -20.37
CA PRO A 70 -4.91 -35.91 -20.06
C PRO A 70 -3.61 -36.05 -20.86
N PRO A 71 -2.53 -36.56 -20.25
CA PRO A 71 -1.26 -36.77 -20.94
C PRO A 71 -1.57 -37.53 -22.22
N GLU A 72 -1.12 -36.96 -23.33
CA GLU A 72 -1.31 -37.43 -24.70
C GLU A 72 -0.95 -38.91 -24.77
N GLN A 73 -1.96 -39.78 -24.61
CA GLN A 73 -1.82 -41.17 -25.02
C GLN A 73 -2.11 -41.15 -26.51
N ASP A 74 -1.10 -41.48 -27.31
CA ASP A 74 -1.05 -41.53 -28.79
C ASP A 74 -2.23 -42.26 -29.48
N ALA A 75 -3.19 -42.80 -28.73
CA ALA A 75 -4.38 -43.46 -29.21
C ALA A 75 -5.62 -42.56 -29.01
N GLY A 76 -5.98 -41.84 -30.08
CA GLY A 76 -7.25 -41.11 -30.28
C GLY A 76 -8.19 -40.97 -29.09
N LEU A 77 -8.16 -39.80 -28.45
CA LEU A 77 -9.05 -39.37 -27.37
C LEU A 77 -10.53 -39.74 -27.61
N VAL A 78 -11.01 -40.77 -26.92
CA VAL A 78 -12.43 -41.11 -26.93
C VAL A 78 -13.20 -40.01 -26.17
N PRO A 79 -14.24 -39.39 -26.76
CA PRO A 79 -14.99 -38.30 -26.13
C PRO A 79 -15.53 -38.63 -24.74
N GLU A 80 -15.93 -39.89 -24.53
CA GLU A 80 -16.37 -40.42 -23.25
C GLU A 80 -15.26 -40.35 -22.19
N ASP A 81 -14.04 -40.73 -22.54
CA ASP A 81 -12.89 -40.68 -21.63
C ASP A 81 -12.51 -39.23 -21.31
N LEU A 82 -12.56 -38.34 -22.30
CA LEU A 82 -12.32 -36.91 -22.11
C LEU A 82 -13.36 -36.28 -21.18
N LEU A 83 -14.65 -36.62 -21.35
CA LEU A 83 -15.72 -36.16 -20.48
C LEU A 83 -15.51 -36.66 -19.05
N ASN A 84 -15.30 -37.97 -18.87
CA ASN A 84 -15.05 -38.56 -17.56
C ASN A 84 -13.83 -37.95 -16.88
N TRP A 85 -12.74 -37.78 -17.63
CA TRP A 85 -11.53 -37.13 -17.14
C TRP A 85 -11.81 -35.70 -16.68
N ARG A 86 -12.55 -34.91 -17.45
CA ARG A 86 -12.87 -33.51 -17.13
C ARG A 86 -13.79 -33.37 -15.92
N MET A 87 -14.70 -34.33 -15.74
CA MET A 87 -15.54 -34.40 -14.55
C MET A 87 -14.74 -34.76 -13.30
N ALA A 88 -13.69 -35.58 -13.45
CA ALA A 88 -12.81 -36.00 -12.36
C ALA A 88 -11.66 -35.02 -12.06
N HIS A 89 -11.22 -34.23 -13.05
CA HIS A 89 -10.10 -33.31 -12.96
C HIS A 89 -10.56 -31.90 -13.32
N PRO A 90 -10.99 -31.10 -12.32
CA PRO A 90 -11.25 -29.69 -12.53
C PRO A 90 -10.02 -29.02 -13.14
N VAL A 91 -10.22 -28.10 -14.08
CA VAL A 91 -9.10 -27.39 -14.71
C VAL A 91 -8.30 -26.66 -13.63
N GLN A 92 -7.08 -27.12 -13.41
CA GLN A 92 -6.15 -26.46 -12.51
C GLN A 92 -5.44 -25.37 -13.28
N ILE A 93 -5.68 -24.14 -12.86
CA ILE A 93 -4.99 -22.98 -13.41
C ILE A 93 -3.96 -22.54 -12.37
N ALA A 94 -2.70 -22.54 -12.77
CA ALA A 94 -1.59 -22.02 -11.98
C ALA A 94 -0.88 -20.93 -12.78
N LEU A 95 -1.47 -19.73 -12.83
CA LEU A 95 -0.82 -18.56 -13.44
C LEU A 95 0.20 -17.94 -12.49
N CYS A 96 -0.03 -18.10 -11.19
CA CYS A 96 0.87 -17.64 -10.16
C CYS A 96 1.67 -18.81 -9.59
N ASP A 97 3.00 -18.69 -9.60
CA ASP A 97 3.82 -19.52 -8.73
C ASP A 97 3.62 -19.03 -7.28
N PRO A 98 3.11 -19.86 -6.36
CA PRO A 98 2.91 -19.48 -4.96
C PRO A 98 4.22 -19.17 -4.23
N SER A 99 5.36 -19.64 -4.76
CA SER A 99 6.70 -19.33 -4.24
C SER A 99 7.28 -18.04 -4.83
N ALA A 100 6.77 -17.58 -5.97
CA ALA A 100 7.18 -16.32 -6.56
C ALA A 100 6.63 -15.15 -5.75
N THR A 101 7.54 -14.50 -5.01
CA THR A 101 7.27 -13.26 -4.25
C THR A 101 6.73 -12.08 -5.08
N ALA A 102 6.66 -12.24 -6.41
CA ALA A 102 6.27 -11.20 -7.36
C ALA A 102 4.86 -11.34 -7.94
N SER A 103 4.11 -12.41 -7.65
CA SER A 103 2.74 -12.55 -8.18
C SER A 103 1.91 -11.30 -7.88
N THR A 104 1.38 -10.68 -8.93
CA THR A 104 0.60 -9.44 -8.84
C THR A 104 -0.86 -9.77 -8.54
N ASP A 105 -1.58 -8.89 -7.84
CA ASP A 105 -2.97 -9.14 -7.50
C ASP A 105 -3.81 -9.29 -8.78
N ALA A 106 -3.43 -8.63 -9.88
CA ALA A 106 -4.03 -8.85 -11.20
C ALA A 106 -3.89 -10.29 -11.72
N LEU A 107 -2.78 -10.98 -11.48
CA LEU A 107 -2.61 -12.36 -11.97
C LEU A 107 -3.44 -13.34 -11.15
N VAL A 108 -3.48 -13.16 -9.83
CA VAL A 108 -4.36 -13.92 -8.94
C VAL A 108 -5.82 -13.72 -9.33
N THR A 109 -6.17 -12.48 -9.67
CA THR A 109 -7.51 -12.10 -10.14
C THR A 109 -7.84 -12.75 -11.49
N LEU A 110 -6.91 -12.74 -12.44
CA LEU A 110 -7.07 -13.39 -13.75
C LEU A 110 -7.31 -14.89 -13.59
N GLU A 111 -6.52 -15.54 -12.75
CA GLU A 111 -6.64 -16.96 -12.43
C GLU A 111 -8.02 -17.29 -11.86
N GLU A 112 -8.54 -16.47 -10.95
CA GLU A 112 -9.87 -16.67 -10.36
C GLU A 112 -11.00 -16.45 -11.39
N ILE A 113 -10.89 -15.45 -12.27
CA ILE A 113 -11.85 -15.24 -13.38
C ILE A 113 -11.91 -16.48 -14.27
N LEU A 114 -10.75 -16.97 -14.71
CA LEU A 114 -10.67 -18.14 -15.58
C LEU A 114 -11.17 -19.40 -14.86
N ARG A 115 -10.79 -19.60 -13.59
CA ARG A 115 -11.25 -20.72 -12.77
C ARG A 115 -12.77 -20.74 -12.65
N ARG A 116 -13.39 -19.58 -12.42
CA ARG A 116 -14.85 -19.46 -12.39
C ARG A 116 -15.50 -19.75 -13.74
N ALA A 117 -14.92 -19.25 -14.83
CA ALA A 117 -15.42 -19.53 -16.18
C ALA A 117 -15.31 -21.02 -16.55
N LEU A 118 -14.37 -21.75 -15.94
CA LEU A 118 -14.11 -23.18 -16.14
C LEU A 118 -14.79 -24.10 -15.11
N LEU A 119 -15.66 -23.59 -14.24
CA LEU A 119 -16.41 -24.44 -13.30
C LEU A 119 -17.23 -25.49 -14.03
N ILE A 120 -17.29 -26.72 -13.54
CA ILE A 120 -18.02 -27.80 -14.21
C ILE A 120 -19.53 -27.50 -14.28
N ASN A 121 -20.09 -26.92 -13.22
CA ASN A 121 -21.50 -26.58 -13.15
C ASN A 121 -21.79 -25.27 -13.93
N PRO A 122 -22.59 -25.29 -15.02
CA PRO A 122 -22.82 -24.12 -15.87
C PRO A 122 -23.59 -23.00 -15.17
N GLN A 123 -24.37 -23.30 -14.14
CA GLN A 123 -25.09 -22.29 -13.34
C GLN A 123 -24.13 -21.48 -12.44
N GLN A 124 -22.94 -22.00 -12.15
CA GLN A 124 -21.93 -21.32 -11.34
C GLN A 124 -20.88 -20.58 -12.18
N ARG A 125 -20.83 -20.83 -13.49
CA ARG A 125 -19.91 -20.15 -14.42
C ARG A 125 -20.26 -18.68 -14.61
N THR A 126 -19.35 -17.96 -15.23
CA THR A 126 -19.63 -16.65 -15.81
C THR A 126 -20.76 -16.77 -16.84
N GLN A 127 -21.84 -16.02 -16.63
CA GLN A 127 -23.12 -16.29 -17.31
C GLN A 127 -23.16 -15.78 -18.74
N THR A 128 -22.38 -14.73 -19.04
CA THR A 128 -22.38 -14.08 -20.35
C THR A 128 -20.97 -13.65 -20.76
N ALA A 129 -20.71 -13.61 -22.06
CA ALA A 129 -19.47 -13.06 -22.60
C ALA A 129 -19.27 -11.58 -22.21
N ARG A 130 -20.37 -10.82 -22.04
CA ARG A 130 -20.32 -9.43 -21.56
C ARG A 130 -19.76 -9.35 -20.14
N GLN A 131 -20.22 -10.22 -19.25
CA GLN A 131 -19.71 -10.30 -17.88
C GLN A 131 -18.21 -10.65 -17.88
N LEU A 132 -17.82 -11.67 -18.63
CA LEU A 132 -16.42 -12.09 -18.75
C LEU A 132 -15.52 -10.96 -19.28
N ARG A 133 -15.97 -10.26 -20.33
CA ARG A 133 -15.27 -9.09 -20.87
C ARG A 133 -15.08 -7.99 -19.83
N ASN A 134 -16.11 -7.67 -19.07
CA ASN A 134 -16.03 -6.64 -18.02
C ASN A 134 -15.03 -7.03 -16.93
N GLU A 135 -15.00 -8.32 -16.55
CA GLU A 135 -14.03 -8.86 -15.59
C GLU A 135 -12.59 -8.78 -16.10
N PHE A 136 -12.34 -9.16 -17.36
CA PHE A 136 -11.02 -8.99 -17.98
C PHE A 136 -10.61 -7.53 -18.11
N GLN A 137 -11.53 -6.63 -18.45
CA GLN A 137 -11.24 -5.19 -18.48
C GLN A 137 -10.85 -4.67 -17.10
N GLY A 138 -11.56 -5.08 -16.05
CA GLY A 138 -11.18 -4.76 -14.68
C GLY A 138 -9.80 -5.32 -14.30
N CYS A 139 -9.51 -6.56 -14.69
CA CYS A 139 -8.21 -7.20 -14.47
C CYS A 139 -7.08 -6.46 -15.19
N ARG A 140 -7.31 -6.03 -16.44
CA ARG A 140 -6.34 -5.23 -17.21
C ARG A 140 -6.09 -3.89 -16.53
N ARG A 141 -7.13 -3.20 -16.08
CA ARG A 141 -6.99 -1.93 -15.35
C ARG A 141 -6.25 -2.11 -14.03
N LEU A 142 -6.50 -3.20 -13.31
CA LEU A 142 -5.75 -3.53 -12.10
C LEU A 142 -4.28 -3.77 -12.42
N HIS A 143 -3.98 -4.54 -13.47
CA HIS A 143 -2.60 -4.76 -13.92
C HIS A 143 -1.91 -3.45 -14.33
N GLU A 144 -2.59 -2.59 -15.10
CA GLU A 144 -2.06 -1.27 -15.46
C GLU A 144 -1.80 -0.42 -14.21
N PHE A 145 -2.72 -0.42 -13.24
CA PHE A 145 -2.54 0.26 -11.95
C PHE A 145 -1.33 -0.27 -11.17
N GLU A 146 -1.16 -1.59 -11.10
CA GLU A 146 -0.03 -2.26 -10.45
C GLU A 146 1.29 -2.06 -11.21
N SER A 147 1.27 -2.04 -12.55
CA SER A 147 2.47 -1.88 -13.38
C SER A 147 3.07 -0.48 -13.24
N LEU A 148 2.22 0.55 -13.15
CA LEU A 148 2.61 1.91 -12.79
C LEU A 148 3.20 1.95 -11.37
N ALA A 149 2.81 0.99 -10.54
CA ALA A 149 3.27 0.85 -9.18
C ALA A 149 4.66 0.21 -9.08
N ALA A 150 4.89 -0.86 -9.82
CA ALA A 150 6.13 -1.60 -9.92
C ALA A 150 7.34 -0.82 -10.51
N SER A 151 7.29 0.50 -10.68
CA SER A 151 8.35 1.34 -11.26
C SER A 151 9.36 1.90 -10.24
N GLY A 152 9.33 1.46 -8.98
CA GLY A 152 10.17 2.02 -7.91
C GLY A 152 10.51 1.04 -6.79
N LEU A 153 10.46 1.52 -5.54
CA LEU A 153 10.77 0.73 -4.32
C LEU A 153 9.93 -0.55 -4.20
N GLU A 154 8.80 -0.63 -4.90
CA GLU A 154 7.88 -1.76 -4.91
C GLU A 154 8.47 -3.03 -5.54
N ARG A 155 9.55 -2.91 -6.33
CA ARG A 155 10.32 -4.06 -6.84
C ARG A 155 11.13 -4.76 -5.76
N ILE A 156 11.37 -4.12 -4.62
CA ILE A 156 12.19 -4.67 -3.56
C ILE A 156 11.36 -5.72 -2.81
N PRO A 157 11.66 -7.03 -2.93
CA PRO A 157 10.80 -8.10 -2.41
C PRO A 157 10.61 -8.01 -0.89
N ILE A 158 11.62 -7.52 -0.18
CA ILE A 158 11.58 -7.38 1.28
C ILE A 158 10.47 -6.43 1.74
N LEU A 159 10.18 -5.39 0.96
CA LEU A 159 9.15 -4.40 1.31
C LEU A 159 7.74 -4.98 1.18
N ARG A 160 7.53 -5.86 0.19
CA ARG A 160 6.27 -6.59 0.00
C ARG A 160 6.09 -7.72 1.03
N ARG A 161 7.20 -8.38 1.42
CA ARG A 161 7.17 -9.46 2.43
C ARG A 161 6.81 -8.95 3.82
N PHE A 162 7.26 -7.74 4.18
CA PHE A 162 7.02 -7.13 5.49
C PHE A 162 6.38 -5.74 5.35
N PRO A 163 5.11 -5.65 4.91
CA PRO A 163 4.46 -4.36 4.66
C PRO A 163 4.32 -3.55 5.95
N LEU A 164 4.11 -4.21 7.09
CA LEU A 164 4.04 -3.57 8.40
C LEU A 164 5.39 -3.00 8.86
N ALA A 165 6.47 -3.75 8.68
CA ALA A 165 7.80 -3.29 9.06
C ALA A 165 8.24 -2.13 8.14
N THR A 166 7.95 -2.23 6.85
CA THR A 166 8.16 -1.15 5.87
C THR A 166 7.38 0.11 6.25
N PHE A 167 6.11 -0.05 6.61
CA PHE A 167 5.27 1.04 7.09
C PHE A 167 5.88 1.71 8.33
N ALA A 168 6.21 0.90 9.35
CA ALA A 168 6.81 1.40 10.58
C ALA A 168 8.13 2.11 10.31
N ALA A 169 8.99 1.56 9.45
CA ALA A 169 10.26 2.19 9.09
C ALA A 169 10.04 3.54 8.40
N LEU A 170 9.22 3.61 7.36
CA LEU A 170 9.00 4.85 6.60
C LEU A 170 8.27 5.93 7.39
N VAL A 171 7.47 5.56 8.40
CA VAL A 171 6.75 6.51 9.25
C VAL A 171 7.57 6.90 10.49
N LEU A 172 8.31 5.99 11.11
CA LEU A 172 9.01 6.27 12.37
C LEU A 172 10.43 6.80 12.15
N MET A 173 11.12 6.37 11.09
CA MET A 173 12.50 6.79 10.82
C MET A 173 12.64 8.31 10.68
N PRO A 174 11.76 9.05 9.94
CA PRO A 174 11.88 10.49 9.87
C PRO A 174 11.76 11.18 11.24
N HIS A 175 10.96 10.62 12.16
CA HIS A 175 10.82 11.13 13.53
C HIS A 175 12.05 10.86 14.38
N ALA A 176 12.64 9.67 14.28
CA ALA A 176 13.87 9.34 14.97
C ALA A 176 15.02 10.27 14.52
N VAL A 177 15.16 10.50 13.21
CA VAL A 177 16.15 11.42 12.64
C VAL A 177 15.87 12.86 13.08
N GLY A 178 14.64 13.33 12.97
CA GLY A 178 14.26 14.68 13.41
C GLY A 178 14.52 14.90 14.90
N SER A 179 14.23 13.92 15.75
CA SER A 179 14.53 13.97 17.19
C SER A 179 16.04 14.05 17.44
N ALA A 180 16.84 13.21 16.76
CA ALA A 180 18.29 13.22 16.90
C ALA A 180 18.91 14.57 16.50
N ILE A 181 18.48 15.14 15.36
CA ILE A 181 18.93 16.47 14.89
C ILE A 181 18.53 17.55 15.90
N ASN A 182 17.28 17.53 16.37
CA ASN A 182 16.79 18.49 17.35
C ASN A 182 17.58 18.42 18.67
N ILE A 183 17.88 17.21 19.16
CA ILE A 183 18.65 17.02 20.39
C ILE A 183 20.09 17.50 20.19
N ALA A 184 20.74 17.13 19.09
CA ALA A 184 22.10 17.55 18.79
C ALA A 184 22.22 19.08 18.70
N TYR A 185 21.31 19.72 17.96
CA TYR A 185 21.29 21.18 17.81
C TYR A 185 21.11 21.90 19.15
N ASN A 186 20.10 21.50 19.94
CA ASN A 186 19.83 22.16 21.22
C ASN A 186 20.95 21.92 22.24
N THR A 187 21.55 20.72 22.26
CA THR A 187 22.69 20.40 23.12
C THR A 187 23.90 21.29 22.82
N ALA A 188 24.16 21.56 21.54
CA ALA A 188 25.24 22.44 21.11
C ALA A 188 24.98 23.92 21.45
N ARG A 189 23.70 24.35 21.54
CA ARG A 189 23.34 25.76 21.77
C ARG A 189 23.02 26.16 23.20
N LEU A 190 22.58 25.23 24.03
CA LEU A 190 22.26 25.49 25.44
C LEU A 190 23.40 26.14 26.26
N PRO A 191 24.69 25.83 26.04
CA PRO A 191 25.79 26.48 26.75
C PRO A 191 25.88 28.00 26.54
N ASP A 192 25.45 28.49 25.38
CA ASP A 192 25.60 29.90 24.98
C ASP A 192 24.44 30.79 25.44
N LEU A 193 23.41 30.20 26.05
CA LEU A 193 22.19 30.92 26.40
C LEU A 193 22.35 31.68 27.74
N PRO A 194 21.91 32.95 27.81
CA PRO A 194 21.99 33.73 29.03
C PRO A 194 21.19 33.06 30.14
N ARG A 195 21.85 32.87 31.29
CA ARG A 195 21.23 32.40 32.52
C ARG A 195 20.77 33.60 33.34
N ARG A 196 19.72 33.42 34.13
CA ARG A 196 19.26 34.45 35.07
C ARG A 196 20.33 34.66 36.15
N THR A 197 21.22 35.63 35.95
CA THR A 197 22.43 35.82 36.77
C THR A 197 22.23 36.59 38.07
N GLY A 198 20.99 36.91 38.50
CA GLY A 198 20.83 37.90 39.58
C GLY A 198 19.48 37.96 40.30
N GLY A 199 18.85 36.81 40.56
CA GLY A 199 17.76 36.79 41.55
C GLY A 199 18.30 36.30 42.88
N ASP A 200 18.29 37.15 43.92
CA ASP A 200 18.49 36.77 45.32
C ASP A 200 17.48 35.67 45.73
N PHE A 201 17.74 34.42 45.37
CA PHE A 201 17.05 33.24 45.89
C PHE A 201 17.62 32.84 47.26
N SER A 202 18.13 33.81 48.01
CA SER A 202 18.64 33.71 49.39
C SER A 202 17.52 33.41 50.41
N GLY A 203 16.26 33.39 49.99
CA GLY A 203 15.09 33.21 50.86
C GLY A 203 14.63 31.77 51.10
N ALA A 204 15.23 30.77 50.45
CA ALA A 204 14.78 29.38 50.56
C ALA A 204 15.91 28.41 50.93
N GLY A 205 16.61 28.66 52.04
CA GLY A 205 17.23 27.64 52.90
C GLY A 205 18.16 26.57 52.30
N PHE A 206 18.58 26.67 51.03
CA PHE A 206 19.52 25.76 50.39
C PHE A 206 20.93 26.35 50.44
N SER A 207 21.42 26.50 51.67
CA SER A 207 22.83 26.78 51.93
C SER A 207 23.64 25.50 51.74
N ASP A 208 24.78 25.63 51.08
CA ASP A 208 25.84 24.63 50.88
C ASP A 208 25.65 23.54 49.80
N GLY A 209 26.35 23.73 48.67
CA GLY A 209 26.77 22.63 47.78
C GLY A 209 25.81 22.18 46.69
N SER A 210 24.68 22.88 46.46
CA SER A 210 23.67 22.45 45.50
C SER A 210 24.16 22.54 44.05
N ILE A 211 24.37 21.33 43.50
CA ILE A 211 24.63 20.97 42.10
C ILE A 211 24.10 22.05 41.15
N GLU A 212 25.00 22.85 40.57
CA GLU A 212 24.66 23.71 39.44
C GLU A 212 24.31 22.77 38.28
N VAL A 213 23.02 22.42 38.16
CA VAL A 213 22.53 21.54 37.10
C VAL A 213 22.75 22.31 35.81
N SER A 214 23.80 21.92 35.06
CA SER A 214 24.05 22.47 33.73
C SER A 214 22.77 22.44 32.91
N GLY A 215 22.43 23.55 32.23
CA GLY A 215 21.25 23.58 31.37
C GLY A 215 21.20 22.41 30.37
N VAL A 216 22.37 21.90 29.97
CA VAL A 216 22.50 20.71 29.14
C VAL A 216 21.95 19.46 29.85
N SER A 217 22.26 19.22 31.13
CA SER A 217 21.76 18.03 31.85
C SER A 217 20.27 18.14 32.16
N ALA A 218 19.76 19.34 32.46
CA ALA A 218 18.33 19.58 32.58
C ALA A 218 17.60 19.26 31.27
N PHE A 219 18.13 19.73 30.13
CA PHE A 219 17.57 19.45 28.80
C PHE A 219 17.62 17.97 28.44
N GLN A 220 18.74 17.30 28.69
CA GLN A 220 18.89 15.86 28.44
C GLN A 220 17.91 15.05 29.28
N THR A 221 17.71 15.44 30.55
CA THR A 221 16.77 14.78 31.46
C THR A 221 15.33 14.92 30.95
N VAL A 222 14.88 16.15 30.65
CA VAL A 222 13.51 16.34 30.12
C VAL A 222 13.34 15.68 28.76
N THR A 223 14.35 15.70 27.89
CA THR A 223 14.34 14.98 26.61
C THR A 223 14.14 13.49 26.83
N ALA A 224 14.93 12.88 27.72
CA ALA A 224 14.86 11.46 28.00
C ALA A 224 13.49 11.07 28.56
N VAL A 225 12.98 11.81 29.55
CA VAL A 225 11.65 11.57 30.14
C VAL A 225 10.55 11.74 29.09
N TYR A 226 10.56 12.86 28.35
CA TYR A 226 9.58 13.14 27.31
C TYR A 226 9.57 12.04 26.25
N ASN A 227 10.73 11.68 25.71
CA ASN A 227 10.84 10.68 24.66
C ASN A 227 10.45 9.27 25.14
N SER A 228 10.78 8.92 26.39
CA SER A 228 10.44 7.60 26.98
C SER A 228 8.95 7.41 27.20
N ILE A 229 8.19 8.50 27.31
CA ILE A 229 6.73 8.46 27.49
C ILE A 229 6.03 8.65 26.14
N MET A 230 6.37 9.73 25.44
CA MET A 230 5.63 10.19 24.27
C MET A 230 5.79 9.26 23.07
N TRP A 231 7.02 8.81 22.77
CA TRP A 231 7.27 7.99 21.59
C TRP A 231 6.69 6.58 21.70
N PRO A 232 6.83 5.84 22.81
CA PRO A 232 6.14 4.57 22.97
C PRO A 232 4.62 4.71 22.87
N GLY A 233 4.04 5.79 23.43
CA GLY A 233 2.61 6.09 23.29
C GLY A 233 2.20 6.30 21.83
N CYS A 234 2.96 7.12 21.08
CA CYS A 234 2.73 7.34 19.66
C CYS A 234 2.86 6.04 18.85
N VAL A 235 3.92 5.26 19.08
CA VAL A 235 4.16 3.97 18.41
C VAL A 235 3.02 2.98 18.69
N ALA A 236 2.59 2.86 19.95
CA ALA A 236 1.45 2.02 20.32
C ALA A 236 0.16 2.45 19.59
N LEU A 237 -0.08 3.75 19.47
CA LEU A 237 -1.22 4.29 18.74
C LEU A 237 -1.14 4.01 17.23
N VAL A 238 0.05 4.14 16.61
CA VAL A 238 0.28 3.75 15.22
C VAL A 238 0.03 2.26 15.00
N ILE A 239 0.58 1.39 15.86
CA ILE A 239 0.37 -0.06 15.81
C ILE A 239 -1.12 -0.39 15.96
N TRP A 240 -1.83 0.26 16.88
CA TRP A 240 -3.27 0.08 17.06
C TRP A 240 -4.06 0.49 15.81
N LEU A 241 -3.76 1.65 15.20
CA LEU A 241 -4.40 2.10 13.97
C LEU A 241 -4.16 1.11 12.82
N LEU A 242 -2.93 0.63 12.66
CA LEU A 242 -2.58 -0.37 11.66
C LEU A 242 -3.29 -1.70 11.91
N TYR A 243 -3.21 -2.22 13.13
CA TYR A 243 -3.84 -3.47 13.53
C TYR A 243 -5.36 -3.42 13.31
N ARG A 244 -6.02 -2.33 13.71
CA ARG A 244 -7.46 -2.13 13.53
C ARG A 244 -7.85 -2.23 12.06
N ASN A 245 -7.12 -1.56 11.17
CA ASN A 245 -7.41 -1.59 9.75
C ASN A 245 -7.10 -2.97 9.14
N LEU A 246 -5.93 -3.55 9.44
CA LEU A 246 -5.52 -4.86 8.94
C LEU A 246 -6.39 -6.02 9.45
N ARG A 247 -6.93 -5.93 10.66
CA ARG A 247 -7.84 -6.95 11.21
C ARG A 247 -9.13 -7.02 10.39
N THR A 248 -9.67 -5.89 9.94
CA THR A 248 -10.79 -5.86 8.98
C THR A 248 -10.39 -6.53 7.66
N LEU A 249 -9.13 -6.43 7.26
CA LEU A 249 -8.61 -7.06 6.04
C LEU A 249 -8.41 -8.57 6.17
N ARG A 250 -8.06 -9.08 7.35
CA ARG A 250 -7.88 -10.52 7.54
C ARG A 250 -9.20 -11.27 7.65
N ARG A 251 -10.29 -10.60 8.06
CA ARG A 251 -11.64 -11.18 8.18
C ARG A 251 -12.43 -11.16 6.85
N ARG A 252 -11.74 -11.07 5.71
CA ARG A 252 -12.27 -10.81 4.36
C ARG A 252 -12.99 -11.98 3.67
N ALA A 253 -13.04 -13.17 4.27
CA ALA A 253 -13.84 -14.24 3.69
C ALA A 253 -15.33 -13.88 3.88
N ALA A 254 -15.98 -13.41 2.80
CA ALA A 254 -17.41 -13.07 2.70
C ALA A 254 -17.86 -11.68 3.24
N LEU A 255 -17.07 -10.62 3.06
CA LEU A 255 -17.57 -9.26 3.32
C LEU A 255 -18.47 -8.76 2.18
N ASP A 256 -19.57 -8.11 2.56
CA ASP A 256 -20.46 -7.37 1.65
C ASP A 256 -19.71 -6.20 0.95
N PRO A 257 -20.01 -5.86 -0.32
CA PRO A 257 -19.34 -4.79 -1.06
C PRO A 257 -19.30 -3.43 -0.34
N GLN A 258 -20.33 -3.07 0.43
CA GLN A 258 -20.31 -1.81 1.20
C GLN A 258 -19.30 -1.84 2.34
N THR A 259 -19.11 -3.01 2.95
CA THR A 259 -18.13 -3.19 4.01
C THR A 259 -16.70 -3.10 3.46
N GLU A 260 -16.47 -3.64 2.26
CA GLU A 260 -15.19 -3.50 1.56
C GLU A 260 -14.89 -2.04 1.21
N GLN A 261 -15.88 -1.32 0.68
CA GLN A 261 -15.74 0.11 0.39
C GLN A 261 -15.43 0.92 1.66
N THR A 262 -16.11 0.62 2.76
CA THR A 262 -15.85 1.27 4.05
C THR A 262 -14.44 0.98 4.55
N ALA A 263 -13.95 -0.26 4.38
CA ALA A 263 -12.59 -0.63 4.73
C ALA A 263 -11.56 0.14 3.88
N ARG A 264 -11.80 0.30 2.57
CA ARG A 264 -10.99 1.14 1.67
C ARG A 264 -10.91 2.58 2.13
N GLN A 265 -12.06 3.19 2.40
CA GLN A 265 -12.11 4.57 2.87
C GLN A 265 -11.40 4.77 4.22
N ARG A 266 -11.44 3.77 5.12
CA ARG A 266 -10.71 3.83 6.39
C ARG A 266 -9.20 3.74 6.20
N LEU A 267 -8.71 2.85 5.34
CA LEU A 267 -7.29 2.79 4.99
C LEU A 267 -6.81 4.08 4.37
N LEU A 268 -7.61 4.67 3.48
CA LEU A 268 -7.29 5.94 2.87
C LEU A 268 -7.12 7.05 3.92
N ARG A 269 -7.90 7.06 5.01
CA ARG A 269 -7.73 8.05 6.10
C ARG A 269 -6.48 7.86 6.95
N LEU A 270 -5.80 6.72 6.85
CA LEU A 270 -4.69 6.35 7.73
C LEU A 270 -3.51 7.36 7.68
N PRO A 271 -3.00 7.81 6.52
CA PRO A 271 -1.97 8.85 6.45
C PRO A 271 -2.31 10.12 7.26
N GLY A 272 -3.56 10.60 7.18
CA GLY A 272 -4.00 11.78 7.92
C GLY A 272 -4.07 11.54 9.43
N GLN A 273 -4.50 10.35 9.84
CA GLN A 273 -4.49 9.97 11.25
C GLN A 273 -3.06 9.91 11.81
N LEU A 274 -2.10 9.45 11.02
CA LEU A 274 -0.70 9.36 11.45
C LEU A 274 -0.03 10.72 11.56
N VAL A 275 -0.37 11.67 10.69
CA VAL A 275 0.02 13.07 10.84
C VAL A 275 -0.49 13.61 12.18
N LEU A 276 -1.73 13.30 12.57
CA LEU A 276 -2.26 13.71 13.87
C LEU A 276 -1.49 13.06 15.02
N VAL A 277 -1.18 11.76 14.96
CA VAL A 277 -0.36 11.09 16.00
C VAL A 277 1.01 11.73 16.11
N ALA A 278 1.69 11.97 14.98
CA ALA A 278 2.98 12.61 14.97
C ALA A 278 2.91 14.05 15.50
N PHE A 279 1.86 14.81 15.17
CA PHE A 279 1.64 16.15 15.70
C PHE A 279 1.50 16.14 17.23
N LEU A 280 0.76 15.18 17.78
CA LEU A 280 0.66 14.96 19.22
C LEU A 280 2.01 14.57 19.86
N GLY A 281 2.91 13.95 19.10
CA GLY A 281 4.26 13.65 19.55
C GLY A 281 5.19 14.86 19.64
N TRP A 282 4.99 15.89 18.80
CA TRP A 282 5.88 17.06 18.73
C TRP A 282 5.36 18.28 19.49
N VAL A 283 4.09 18.62 19.33
CA VAL A 283 3.54 19.90 19.81
C VAL A 283 3.54 20.06 21.34
N PRO A 284 3.22 19.03 22.14
CA PRO A 284 3.34 19.14 23.60
C PRO A 284 4.75 19.53 24.05
N GLY A 285 5.79 19.17 23.29
CA GLY A 285 7.16 19.58 23.55
C GLY A 285 7.35 21.10 23.60
N LEU A 286 6.56 21.89 22.86
CA LEU A 286 6.65 23.36 22.88
C LEU A 286 6.32 23.94 24.25
N ALA A 287 5.48 23.26 25.03
CA ALA A 287 5.13 23.67 26.38
C ALA A 287 6.00 22.96 27.43
N VAL A 288 6.21 21.65 27.28
CA VAL A 288 6.89 20.82 28.29
C VAL A 288 8.35 21.19 28.46
N PHE A 289 9.11 21.29 27.36
CA PHE A 289 10.54 21.58 27.46
C PHE A 289 10.80 22.94 28.12
N PRO A 290 10.17 24.04 27.67
CA PRO A 290 10.49 25.34 28.22
C PRO A 290 10.03 25.51 29.66
N TYR A 291 8.85 24.97 30.01
CA TYR A 291 8.39 24.94 31.40
C TYR A 291 9.36 24.18 32.32
N TRP A 292 9.85 23.02 31.88
CA TRP A 292 10.81 22.24 32.64
C TRP A 292 12.15 22.96 32.80
N MET A 293 12.68 23.53 31.72
CA MET A 293 13.95 24.25 31.70
C MET A 293 13.92 25.50 32.57
N TRP A 294 12.81 26.24 32.56
CA TRP A 294 12.58 27.36 33.47
C TRP A 294 12.59 26.91 34.93
N LYS A 295 11.86 25.83 35.24
CA LYS A 295 11.73 25.34 36.61
C LYS A 295 13.02 24.77 37.20
N THR A 296 13.83 24.11 36.37
CA THR A 296 15.00 23.33 36.85
C THR A 296 16.35 24.00 36.62
N ALA A 297 16.47 24.83 35.59
CA ALA A 297 17.73 25.50 35.23
C ALA A 297 17.62 27.03 35.19
N GLY A 298 16.47 27.60 35.58
CA GLY A 298 16.31 29.04 35.72
C GLY A 298 16.41 29.84 34.41
N PHE A 299 16.17 29.20 33.26
CA PHE A 299 16.21 29.88 31.96
C PHE A 299 15.16 30.98 31.85
N GLU A 300 15.56 32.15 31.36
CA GLU A 300 14.62 33.22 31.04
C GLU A 300 13.94 32.96 29.69
N PHE A 301 12.63 33.15 29.68
CA PHE A 301 11.83 33.07 28.47
C PHE A 301 12.06 34.33 27.62
N GLY A 302 12.83 34.18 26.55
CA GLY A 302 13.14 35.27 25.62
C GLY A 302 13.54 34.74 24.24
N PRO A 303 14.57 35.31 23.58
CA PRO A 303 15.07 34.83 22.29
C PRO A 303 15.40 33.32 22.28
N ALA A 304 15.88 32.79 23.41
CA ALA A 304 16.16 31.36 23.61
C ALA A 304 14.94 30.46 23.31
N PHE A 305 13.76 30.86 23.79
CA PHE A 305 12.52 30.11 23.56
C PHE A 305 12.13 30.14 22.08
N GLN A 306 12.29 31.28 21.41
CA GLN A 306 11.98 31.41 19.99
C GLN A 306 12.87 30.49 19.15
N HIS A 307 14.17 30.44 19.44
CA HIS A 307 15.09 29.53 18.75
C HIS A 307 14.74 28.06 19.02
N PHE A 308 14.47 27.69 20.27
CA PHE A 308 14.05 26.33 20.64
C PHE A 308 12.76 25.92 19.92
N ALA A 309 11.72 26.75 20.01
CA ALA A 309 10.42 26.49 19.41
C ALA A 309 10.52 26.40 17.88
N THR A 310 11.29 27.28 17.26
CA THR A 310 11.55 27.25 15.81
C THR A 310 12.23 25.96 15.40
N ASN A 311 13.30 25.55 16.09
CA ASN A 311 14.01 24.31 15.78
C ASN A 311 13.13 23.07 16.00
N LEU A 312 12.35 23.03 17.09
CA LEU A 312 11.44 21.94 17.39
C LEU A 312 10.34 21.82 16.33
N LEU A 313 9.72 22.95 15.95
CA LEU A 313 8.70 23.01 14.91
C LEU A 313 9.25 22.63 13.55
N MET A 314 10.47 23.07 13.19
CA MET A 314 11.11 22.68 11.94
C MET A 314 11.36 21.18 11.90
N SER A 315 12.02 20.64 12.92
CA SER A 315 12.33 19.22 13.01
C SER A 315 11.05 18.37 12.95
N GLY A 316 10.02 18.77 13.72
CA GLY A 316 8.72 18.13 13.68
C GLY A 316 8.02 18.21 12.33
N SER A 317 8.05 19.37 11.67
CA SER A 317 7.42 19.58 10.36
C SER A 317 8.11 18.82 9.23
N ILE A 318 9.45 18.75 9.27
CA ILE A 318 10.25 17.91 8.38
C ILE A 318 9.82 16.46 8.55
N SER A 319 9.91 15.92 9.78
CA SER A 319 9.53 14.53 10.04
C SER A 319 8.08 14.23 9.63
N LEU A 320 7.13 15.09 9.97
CA LEU A 320 5.71 14.98 9.58
C LEU A 320 5.53 14.87 8.06
N SER A 321 6.23 15.71 7.31
CA SER A 321 6.11 15.75 5.85
C SER A 321 6.63 14.47 5.20
N TYR A 322 7.80 13.98 5.61
CA TYR A 322 8.37 12.73 5.09
C TYR A 322 7.56 11.51 5.54
N SER A 323 7.14 11.45 6.80
CA SER A 323 6.28 10.37 7.31
C SER A 323 4.93 10.32 6.60
N TYR A 324 4.35 11.48 6.29
CA TYR A 324 3.11 11.54 5.51
C TYR A 324 3.30 10.95 4.12
N VAL A 325 4.34 11.38 3.38
CA VAL A 325 4.62 10.85 2.04
C VAL A 325 4.87 9.34 2.09
N GLY A 326 5.69 8.88 3.04
CA GLY A 326 5.94 7.46 3.26
C GLY A 326 4.66 6.68 3.55
N SER A 327 3.79 7.21 4.40
CA SER A 327 2.51 6.58 4.73
C SER A 327 1.54 6.54 3.54
N VAL A 328 1.48 7.59 2.71
CA VAL A 328 0.66 7.59 1.49
C VAL A 328 1.19 6.54 0.52
N TRP A 329 2.52 6.49 0.30
CA TRP A 329 3.13 5.51 -0.58
C TRP A 329 2.79 4.08 -0.14
N VAL A 330 3.02 3.72 1.14
CA VAL A 330 2.69 2.36 1.60
C VAL A 330 1.20 2.08 1.53
N THR A 331 0.37 3.05 1.92
CA THR A 331 -1.09 2.88 1.89
C THR A 331 -1.57 2.61 0.47
N MET A 332 -1.08 3.35 -0.52
CA MET A 332 -1.51 3.20 -1.91
C MET A 332 -0.91 1.96 -2.58
N SER A 333 0.38 1.72 -2.37
CA SER A 333 1.12 0.70 -3.11
C SER A 333 1.02 -0.69 -2.50
N LEU A 334 0.93 -0.81 -1.18
CA LEU A 334 0.90 -2.11 -0.50
C LEU A 334 -0.47 -2.45 0.10
N LEU A 335 -1.19 -1.47 0.65
CA LEU A 335 -2.40 -1.77 1.42
C LEU A 335 -3.69 -1.64 0.59
N TYR A 336 -3.79 -0.61 -0.26
CA TYR A 336 -4.97 -0.29 -1.05
C TYR A 336 -5.11 -1.21 -2.26
N SER A 337 -4.01 -1.43 -3.00
CA SER A 337 -3.93 -2.41 -4.10
C SER A 337 -4.43 -3.79 -3.65
N ALA A 338 -3.91 -4.27 -2.51
CA ALA A 338 -4.27 -5.54 -1.91
C ALA A 338 -5.74 -5.66 -1.47
N GLN A 339 -6.56 -4.60 -1.56
CA GLN A 339 -8.00 -4.68 -1.25
C GLN A 339 -8.88 -4.98 -2.46
N TRP A 340 -8.35 -4.90 -3.68
CA TRP A 340 -9.14 -5.12 -4.89
C TRP A 340 -9.16 -6.61 -5.21
N ARG A 341 -10.17 -7.32 -4.66
CA ARG A 341 -10.35 -8.76 -4.88
C ARG A 341 -11.18 -9.08 -6.12
N TRP A 342 -12.10 -8.19 -6.50
CA TRP A 342 -12.99 -8.40 -7.64
C TRP A 342 -12.80 -7.29 -8.68
N PRO A 343 -12.32 -7.62 -9.90
CA PRO A 343 -12.05 -6.65 -10.96
C PRO A 343 -13.34 -6.07 -11.53
N ALA A 344 -14.46 -6.81 -11.41
CA ALA A 344 -15.77 -6.34 -11.82
C ALA A 344 -16.16 -5.05 -11.10
N ASP A 345 -15.75 -4.89 -9.83
CA ASP A 345 -16.05 -3.71 -9.03
C ASP A 345 -15.02 -2.59 -9.19
N PHE A 346 -13.96 -2.80 -9.98
CA PHE A 346 -12.95 -1.81 -10.34
C PHE A 346 -13.54 -0.79 -11.33
N HIS A 347 -14.55 -0.05 -10.85
CA HIS A 347 -15.23 1.00 -11.57
C HIS A 347 -14.43 2.30 -11.46
N ARG A 348 -14.24 2.92 -12.62
CA ARG A 348 -13.60 4.23 -12.81
C ARG A 348 -14.15 5.30 -11.85
N GLU A 349 -15.46 5.32 -11.66
CA GLU A 349 -16.15 6.31 -10.83
C GLU A 349 -15.82 6.16 -9.35
N THR A 350 -15.77 4.91 -8.86
CA THR A 350 -15.41 4.59 -7.47
C THR A 350 -13.98 5.04 -7.17
N LEU A 351 -13.03 4.70 -8.03
CA LEU A 351 -11.62 5.12 -7.89
C LEU A 351 -11.47 6.63 -7.92
N ARG A 352 -12.16 7.30 -8.85
CA ARG A 352 -12.12 8.77 -8.96
C ARG A 352 -12.68 9.44 -7.71
N GLY A 353 -13.78 8.93 -7.17
CA GLY A 353 -14.41 9.44 -5.95
C GLY A 353 -13.56 9.20 -4.70
N GLU A 354 -12.94 8.02 -4.57
CA GLU A 354 -12.11 7.66 -3.43
C GLU A 354 -10.73 8.36 -3.45
N LEU A 355 -10.01 8.27 -4.58
CA LEU A 355 -8.64 8.79 -4.71
C LEU A 355 -8.60 10.29 -4.99
N GLY A 356 -9.62 10.87 -5.60
CA GLY A 356 -9.67 12.31 -5.89
C GLY A 356 -9.53 13.18 -4.64
N ARG A 357 -9.97 12.68 -3.48
CA ARG A 357 -9.85 13.36 -2.19
C ARG A 357 -8.40 13.41 -1.67
N PHE A 358 -7.52 12.53 -2.15
CA PHE A 358 -6.12 12.43 -1.72
C PHE A 358 -5.17 13.33 -2.48
N ILE A 359 -5.52 13.73 -3.71
CA ILE A 359 -4.60 14.47 -4.58
C ILE A 359 -4.21 15.81 -3.96
N ARG A 360 -5.17 16.58 -3.43
CA ARG A 360 -4.90 17.91 -2.87
C ARG A 360 -4.00 17.84 -1.62
N PRO A 361 -4.34 17.07 -0.57
CA PRO A 361 -3.45 16.93 0.59
C PRO A 361 -2.05 16.44 0.21
N LEU A 362 -1.97 15.48 -0.72
CA LEU A 362 -0.70 14.96 -1.20
C LEU A 362 0.17 16.03 -1.87
N GLN A 363 -0.40 16.84 -2.77
CA GLN A 363 0.29 17.96 -3.41
C GLN A 363 0.76 19.01 -2.39
N TRP A 364 -0.09 19.35 -1.41
CA TRP A 364 0.27 20.30 -0.36
C TRP A 364 1.41 19.78 0.51
N CYS A 365 1.28 18.57 1.05
CA CYS A 365 2.34 17.97 1.85
C CYS A 365 3.63 17.79 1.06
N GLY A 366 3.55 17.51 -0.25
CA GLY A 366 4.74 17.40 -1.09
C GLY A 366 5.48 18.72 -1.28
N ARG A 367 4.75 19.82 -1.50
CA ARG A 367 5.34 21.16 -1.53
C ARG A 367 5.95 21.52 -0.19
N LEU A 368 5.25 21.24 0.91
CA LEU A 368 5.74 21.49 2.26
C LEU A 368 7.03 20.69 2.55
N ALA A 369 7.11 19.42 2.14
CA ALA A 369 8.29 18.58 2.32
C ALA A 369 9.54 19.18 1.67
N GLY A 370 9.40 19.86 0.53
CA GLY A 370 10.49 20.58 -0.12
C GLY A 370 10.77 21.97 0.49
N MET A 371 9.72 22.73 0.81
CA MET A 371 9.85 24.11 1.28
C MET A 371 10.35 24.21 2.73
N ILE A 372 9.93 23.31 3.62
CA ILE A 372 10.26 23.38 5.05
C ILE A 372 11.78 23.25 5.29
N PRO A 373 12.51 22.25 4.73
CA PRO A 373 13.95 22.16 4.90
C PRO A 373 14.71 23.36 4.33
N LEU A 374 14.25 23.92 3.21
CA LEU A 374 14.86 25.12 2.61
C LEU A 374 14.64 26.36 3.48
N PHE A 375 13.44 26.52 4.03
CA PHE A 375 13.14 27.59 4.96
C PHE A 375 13.93 27.43 6.27
N ALA A 376 14.10 26.20 6.76
CA ALA A 376 14.96 25.89 7.90
C ALA A 376 16.43 26.23 7.63
N ALA A 377 16.93 25.87 6.45
CA ALA A 377 18.28 26.21 6.01
C ALA A 377 18.48 27.73 5.91
N LEU A 378 17.51 28.45 5.33
CA LEU A 378 17.55 29.91 5.25
C LEU A 378 17.55 30.56 6.63
N LEU A 379 16.68 30.11 7.54
CA LEU A 379 16.63 30.64 8.90
C LEU A 379 17.94 30.37 9.65
N LEU A 380 18.49 29.17 9.55
CA LEU A 380 19.80 28.85 10.10
C LEU A 380 20.89 29.78 9.56
N ALA A 381 20.91 30.03 8.25
CA ALA A 381 21.87 30.93 7.60
C ALA A 381 21.74 32.39 8.04
N VAL A 382 20.51 32.86 8.31
CA VAL A 382 20.26 34.25 8.77
C VAL A 382 20.56 34.41 10.26
N THR A 383 20.36 33.38 11.07
CA THR A 383 20.63 33.41 12.52
C THR A 383 22.11 33.23 12.88
N ASP A 384 23.03 33.40 11.93
CA ASP A 384 24.46 33.16 12.10
C ASP A 384 25.03 33.90 13.33
N PRO A 385 25.48 33.19 14.37
CA PRO A 385 26.20 33.80 15.46
C PRO A 385 27.63 34.07 14.98
N GLY A 386 27.94 35.32 14.66
CA GLY A 386 29.28 35.75 14.22
C GLY A 386 30.45 35.51 15.21
N GLN A 387 30.32 34.60 16.19
CA GLN A 387 31.32 34.25 17.21
C GLN A 387 31.26 32.76 17.64
N THR A 388 31.04 31.81 16.73
CA THR A 388 31.19 30.38 17.10
C THR A 388 32.61 29.88 16.86
N ASP A 389 33.16 29.14 17.83
CA ASP A 389 34.42 28.41 17.70
C ASP A 389 34.42 27.52 16.44
N SER A 390 35.61 27.25 15.89
CA SER A 390 35.79 26.53 14.61
C SER A 390 35.04 25.19 14.55
N ALA A 391 34.85 24.51 15.69
CA ALA A 391 34.11 23.26 15.79
C ALA A 391 32.58 23.44 15.64
N GLY A 392 31.99 24.46 16.29
CA GLY A 392 30.55 24.76 16.17
C GLY A 392 30.17 25.15 14.75
N TYR A 393 31.06 25.89 14.08
CA TYR A 393 30.88 26.29 12.69
C TYR A 393 30.87 25.10 11.71
N GLN A 394 31.68 24.06 11.95
CA GLN A 394 31.66 22.84 11.12
C GLN A 394 30.35 22.07 11.27
N VAL A 395 29.87 21.89 12.51
CA VAL A 395 28.59 21.22 12.77
C VAL A 395 27.45 21.98 12.11
N PHE A 396 27.44 23.32 12.22
CA PHE A 396 26.47 24.18 11.56
C PHE A 396 26.47 24.01 10.04
N ARG A 397 27.65 24.06 9.39
CA ARG A 397 27.78 23.86 7.94
C ARG A 397 27.26 22.48 7.50
N LEU A 398 27.57 21.44 8.27
CA LEU A 398 27.13 20.09 7.96
C LEU A 398 25.61 19.94 8.11
N LEU A 399 25.01 20.53 9.15
CA LEU A 399 23.55 20.57 9.32
C LEU A 399 22.87 21.34 8.19
N LEU A 400 23.39 22.51 7.84
CA LEU A 400 22.87 23.35 6.77
C LEU A 400 22.93 22.63 5.41
N ALA A 401 24.09 22.06 5.06
CA ALA A 401 24.27 21.30 3.84
C ALA A 401 23.34 20.07 3.81
N SER A 402 23.19 19.38 4.93
CA SER A 402 22.29 18.22 5.06
C SER A 402 20.83 18.62 4.85
N LEU A 403 20.38 19.75 5.41
CA LEU A 403 19.01 20.25 5.24
C LEU A 403 18.73 20.67 3.80
N ILE A 404 19.67 21.34 3.13
CA ILE A 404 19.56 21.71 1.71
C ILE A 404 19.48 20.44 0.85
N ALA A 405 20.41 19.50 1.04
CA ALA A 405 20.44 18.24 0.31
C ALA A 405 19.15 17.44 0.53
N LEU A 406 18.69 17.35 1.78
CA LEU A 406 17.44 16.67 2.16
C LEU A 406 16.23 17.35 1.51
N GLY A 407 16.18 18.69 1.48
CA GLY A 407 15.13 19.46 0.82
C GLY A 407 15.06 19.21 -0.69
N ILE A 408 16.21 19.23 -1.38
CA ILE A 408 16.30 18.96 -2.81
C ILE A 408 15.91 17.51 -3.12
N LEU A 409 16.55 16.55 -2.45
CA LEU A 409 16.32 15.13 -2.68
C LEU A 409 14.90 14.72 -2.29
N GLY A 410 14.40 15.28 -1.19
CA GLY A 410 13.04 15.11 -0.73
C GLY A 410 12.04 15.64 -1.74
N ASN A 411 12.16 16.90 -2.14
CA ASN A 411 11.27 17.49 -3.13
C ASN A 411 11.24 16.69 -4.44
N HIS A 412 12.41 16.24 -4.92
CA HIS A 412 12.50 15.41 -6.12
C HIS A 412 11.82 14.04 -5.96
N THR A 413 12.10 13.35 -4.85
CA THR A 413 11.55 12.01 -4.57
C THR A 413 10.03 12.09 -4.39
N VAL A 414 9.58 13.04 -3.59
CA VAL A 414 8.16 13.33 -3.35
C VAL A 414 7.48 13.68 -4.68
N SER A 415 8.04 14.62 -5.45
CA SER A 415 7.43 15.01 -6.73
C SER A 415 7.26 13.83 -7.67
N ARG A 416 8.25 12.93 -7.76
CA ARG A 416 8.13 11.68 -8.54
C ARG A 416 7.06 10.74 -7.99
N VAL A 417 6.97 10.57 -6.67
CA VAL A 417 5.92 9.74 -6.04
C VAL A 417 4.53 10.32 -6.32
N ILE A 418 4.38 11.63 -6.18
CA ILE A 418 3.13 12.35 -6.43
C ILE A 418 2.74 12.29 -7.89
N GLU A 419 3.67 12.56 -8.80
CA GLU A 419 3.45 12.50 -10.24
C GLU A 419 3.00 11.10 -10.65
N ARG A 420 3.68 10.06 -10.17
CA ARG A 420 3.26 8.67 -10.41
C ARG A 420 1.89 8.36 -9.81
N ALA A 421 1.61 8.81 -8.58
CA ALA A 421 0.30 8.64 -7.98
C ALA A 421 -0.82 9.36 -8.77
N ILE A 422 -0.55 10.58 -9.25
CA ILE A 422 -1.47 11.34 -10.09
C ILE A 422 -1.65 10.66 -11.45
N LEU A 423 -0.58 10.16 -12.07
CA LEU A 423 -0.64 9.42 -13.32
C LEU A 423 -1.46 8.13 -13.15
N ARG A 424 -1.29 7.40 -12.03
CA ARG A 424 -2.13 6.24 -11.67
C ARG A 424 -3.61 6.62 -11.56
N ILE A 425 -3.91 7.73 -10.88
CA ILE A 425 -5.30 8.18 -10.73
C ILE A 425 -5.85 8.63 -12.08
N ARG A 426 -5.06 9.32 -12.89
CA ARG A 426 -5.47 9.83 -14.20
C ARG A 426 -5.69 8.71 -15.21
N SER A 427 -4.79 7.74 -15.31
CA SER A 427 -4.94 6.57 -16.18
C SER A 427 -6.19 5.77 -15.79
N ALA A 428 -6.36 5.48 -14.50
CA ALA A 428 -7.57 4.85 -13.98
C ALA A 428 -8.84 5.68 -14.26
N SER A 429 -8.73 7.00 -14.42
CA SER A 429 -9.84 7.92 -14.65
C SER A 429 -10.07 8.34 -16.11
N ASN A 430 -9.24 7.91 -17.07
CA ASN A 430 -9.35 8.23 -18.50
C ASN A 430 -9.65 7.01 -19.38
N LEU A 431 -9.35 5.80 -18.89
CA LEU A 431 -9.71 4.49 -19.46
C LEU A 431 -11.07 3.97 -18.97
#